data_AF-A0A1W9GWX5-F1
#
_entry.id   AF-A0A1W9GWX5-F1
#
_cell.length_a   1.000
_cell.length_b   1.000
_cell.length_c   1.000
_cell.angle_alpha   90.00
_cell.angle_beta   90.00
_cell.angle_gamma   90.00
#
_symmetry.space_group_name_H-M   'P 1'
#
loop_
_entity.id
_entity.type
_entity.pdbx_description
1 polymer ?
#
loop_
_entity_poly.entity_id
_entity_poly.type
_entity_poly.pdbx_seq_one_letter_code
_entity_poly.pdbx_strand_id
1 'polypeptide(L)' 'MDAAIMALVALAAGGAAGYTFTRPAADEPAVYRRRIAGTMLAAGAVVLAFYAYTLWSWGAGQ' A
#
# COMPACT_ATOMS: atom_id res chain seq x y z
N MET A 1 -10.66 10.37 -13.11
CA MET A 1 -9.20 10.21 -13.29
C MET A 1 -8.53 9.87 -11.96
N ASP A 2 -9.03 10.40 -10.84
CA ASP A 2 -8.43 10.24 -9.51
C ASP A 2 -8.44 8.81 -8.96
N ALA A 3 -9.52 8.04 -9.16
CA ALA A 3 -9.61 6.65 -8.68
C ALA A 3 -8.56 5.72 -9.31
N ALA A 4 -8.26 5.90 -10.60
CA ALA A 4 -7.27 5.10 -11.31
C ALA A 4 -5.84 5.35 -10.79
N ILE A 5 -5.51 6.61 -10.50
CA ILE A 5 -4.22 6.98 -9.91
C ILE A 5 -4.10 6.39 -8.50
N MET A 6 -5.15 6.51 -7.68
CA MET A 6 -5.16 5.92 -6.33
C MET A 6 -4.99 4.41 -6.35
N ALA A 7 -5.65 3.70 -7.29
CA ALA A 7 -5.49 2.26 -7.46
C ALA A 7 -4.06 1.88 -7.86
N LEU A 8 -3.43 2.63 -8.76
CA LEU A 8 -2.03 2.41 -9.15
C LEU A 8 -1.07 2.63 -7.99
N VAL A 9 -1.25 3.71 -7.23
CA VAL A 9 -0.43 3.99 -6.03
C VAL A 9 -0.64 2.93 -4.97
N ALA A 10 -1.88 2.44 -4.78
CA ALA A 10 -2.17 1.34 -3.86
C ALA A 10 -1.43 0.06 -4.25
N LEU A 11 -1.41 -0.31 -5.53
CA LEU A 11 -0.67 -1.47 -6.03
C LEU A 11 0.84 -1.30 -5.85
N ALA A 12 1.38 -0.12 -6.16
CA ALA A 12 2.81 0.16 -5.98
C ALA A 12 3.22 0.10 -4.50
N ALA A 13 2.42 0.70 -3.61
CA ALA A 13 2.65 0.66 -2.17
C ALA A 13 2.53 -0.76 -1.61
N GLY A 14 1.53 -1.54 -2.05
CA GLY A 14 1.35 -2.94 -1.67
C GLY A 14 2.52 -3.82 -2.12
N GLY A 15 2.99 -3.63 -3.36
CA GLY A 15 4.17 -4.30 -3.89
C GLY A 15 5.44 -3.93 -3.11
N ALA A 16 5.62 -2.64 -2.80
CA ALA A 16 6.75 -2.17 -2.00
C ALA A 16 6.70 -2.70 -0.56
N ALA A 17 5.52 -2.82 0.05
CA ALA A 17 5.33 -3.45 1.36
C ALA A 17 5.75 -4.92 1.31
N GLY A 18 5.25 -5.69 0.33
CA GLY A 18 5.62 -7.08 0.11
C GLY A 18 7.13 -7.26 -0.05
N TYR A 19 7.75 -6.47 -0.94
CA TYR A 19 9.20 -6.45 -1.11
C TYR A 19 9.93 -6.13 0.21
N THR A 20 9.46 -5.13 0.96
CA THR A 20 10.05 -4.73 2.23
C THR A 20 10.04 -5.87 3.24
N PHE A 21 8.95 -6.63 3.34
CA PHE A 21 8.86 -7.78 4.25
C PHE A 21 9.78 -8.94 3.85
N THR A 22 10.06 -9.13 2.56
CA THR A 22 10.96 -10.19 2.08
C THR A 22 12.45 -9.84 2.21
N ARG A 23 12.81 -8.58 2.40
CA ARG A 23 14.21 -8.16 2.43
C ARG A 23 14.91 -8.63 3.71
N PRO A 24 16.08 -9.29 3.65
CA PRO A 24 16.85 -9.67 4.83
C PRO A 24 17.21 -8.47 5.70
N ALA A 25 17.22 -8.65 7.02
CA ALA A 25 17.65 -7.66 8.01
C ALA A 25 18.82 -8.25 8.81
N ALA A 26 19.94 -7.52 8.87
CA ALA A 26 21.20 -8.00 9.45
C ALA A 26 21.26 -7.84 10.98
N ASP A 27 20.51 -6.89 11.53
CA ASP A 27 20.49 -6.56 12.95
C ASP A 27 19.05 -6.31 13.43
N GLU A 28 18.89 -6.31 14.75
CA GLU A 28 17.59 -6.12 15.42
C GLU A 28 16.97 -4.74 15.12
N PRO A 29 17.74 -3.63 15.09
CA PRO A 29 17.24 -2.34 14.63
C PRO A 29 16.72 -2.35 13.17
N ALA A 30 17.35 -3.10 12.25
CA ALA A 30 16.86 -3.23 10.89
C ALA A 30 15.57 -4.05 10.81
N VAL A 31 15.40 -5.08 11.65
CA VAL A 31 14.13 -5.83 11.73
C VAL A 31 12.99 -4.90 12.12
N TYR A 32 13.20 -4.05 13.12
CA TYR A 32 12.20 -3.10 13.58
C TYR A 32 11.85 -2.06 12.52
N ARG A 33 12.85 -1.43 11.90
CA ARG A 33 12.66 -0.47 10.80
C ARG A 33 11.93 -1.09 9.61
N ARG A 34 12.29 -2.32 9.24
CA ARG A 34 11.65 -3.07 8.17
C ARG A 34 10.16 -3.30 8.47
N ARG A 35 9.84 -3.71 9.70
CA ARG A 35 8.45 -3.92 10.12
C ARG A 35 7.64 -2.64 10.07
N ILE A 36 8.15 -1.54 10.63
CA ILE A 36 7.45 -0.24 10.58
C ILE A 36 7.23 0.19 9.13
N ALA A 37 8.29 0.22 8.32
CA ALA A 37 8.20 0.65 6.93
C ALA A 37 7.21 -0.20 6.13
N GLY A 38 7.29 -1.53 6.27
CA GLY A 38 6.36 -2.45 5.61
C GLY A 38 4.92 -2.25 6.06
N THR A 39 4.67 -2.06 7.36
CA THR A 39 3.31 -1.82 7.89
C THR A 39 2.75 -0.49 7.42
N MET A 40 3.55 0.58 7.39
CA MET A 40 3.10 1.89 6.91
C MET A 40 2.76 1.86 5.42
N LEU A 41 3.57 1.17 4.61
CA LEU A 41 3.29 0.97 3.18
C LEU A 41 2.03 0.14 2.97
N ALA A 42 1.85 -0.95 3.73
CA ALA A 42 0.66 -1.78 3.66
C ALA A 42 -0.61 -1.01 4.06
N ALA A 43 -0.55 -0.22 5.13
CA ALA A 43 -1.66 0.63 5.56
C ALA A 43 -2.04 1.66 4.48
N GLY A 44 -1.04 2.33 3.89
CA GLY A 44 -1.26 3.25 2.78
C GLY A 44 -1.91 2.58 1.57
N ALA A 45 -1.45 1.37 1.22
CA ALA A 45 -2.04 0.59 0.13
C ALA A 45 -3.52 0.26 0.39
N VAL A 46 -3.86 -0.17 1.61
CA VAL A 46 -5.24 -0.50 1.99
C VAL A 46 -6.15 0.73 1.93
N VAL A 47 -5.71 1.86 2.49
CA VAL A 47 -6.51 3.09 2.50
C VAL A 47 -6.77 3.58 1.07
N LEU A 48 -5.74 3.62 0.22
CA LEU A 48 -5.89 4.06 -1.16
C LEU A 48 -6.72 3.09 -2.00
N ALA A 49 -6.56 1.78 -1.80
CA ALA A 49 -7.38 0.77 -2.48
C ALA A 49 -8.86 0.90 -2.10
N PHE A 50 -9.15 1.11 -0.80
CA PHE A 50 -10.52 1.31 -0.33
C PHE A 50 -11.12 2.58 -0.94
N TYR A 51 -10.40 3.69 -0.93
CA TYR A 51 -10.89 4.96 -1.48
C TYR A 51 -11.10 4.92 -3.00
N ALA A 52 -10.18 4.27 -3.71
CA ALA A 52 -10.32 4.03 -5.15
C ALA A 52 -11.57 3.18 -5.45
N TYR A 53 -11.80 2.14 -4.65
CA TYR A 53 -12.98 1.28 -4.77
C TYR A 53 -14.27 2.06 -4.50
N THR A 54 -14.34 2.86 -3.44
CA THR A 54 -15.55 3.64 -3.12
C THR A 54 -15.87 4.62 -4.24
N LEU A 55 -14.89 5.38 -4.74
CA LEU A 55 -15.07 6.32 -5.84
C LEU A 55 -15.52 5.61 -7.14
N TRP A 56 -14.91 4.46 -7.46
CA TRP A 56 -15.30 3.67 -8.61
C TRP A 56 -16.74 3.16 -8.48
N SER A 57 -17.11 2.64 -7.29
CA SER A 57 -18.45 2.08 -7.04
C SER A 57 -19.56 3.12 -7.14
N TRP A 58 -19.28 4.37 -6.75
CA TRP A 58 -20.24 5.47 -6.89
C TRP A 58 -20.29 6.02 -8.31
N GLY A 59 -19.14 6.07 -9.00
CA GLY A 59 -19.07 6.49 -10.39
C GLY A 59 -19.69 5.49 -11.37
N ALA A 60 -19.68 4.19 -11.06
CA ALA A 60 -20.32 3.15 -11.87
C ALA A 60 -21.86 3.11 -11.75
N GLY A 61 -22.42 3.86 -10.78
CA GLY A 61 -23.87 4.00 -10.58
C GLY A 61 -24.46 5.28 -11.19
N GLN A 62 -23.66 6.11 -11.84
CA GLN A 62 -24.08 7.28 -12.65
C GLN A 62 -24.03 6.92 -14.13
#